data_AF-A0A0B2PCM0-F1
#
_entry.id   AF-A0A0B2PCM0-F1
#
_cell.length_a   1.000
_cell.length_b   1.000
_cell.length_c   1.000
_cell.angle_alpha   90.00
_cell.angle_beta   90.00
_cell.angle_gamma   90.00
#
_symmetry.space_group_name_H-M   'P 1'
#
loop_
_entity.id
_entity.type
_entity.pdbx_description
1 polymer ?
#
loop_
_entity_poly.entity_id
_entity_poly.type
_entity_poly.pdbx_seq_one_letter_code
_entity_poly.pdbx_strand_id
1 'polypeptide(L)'
;PIFRRIIKNGSTKMFSGLPYIYSLLNCLICLWYGTPLISPDNLLVTTVNSIGAAFQLVYILFLMYAEKARKVRMVGLLLTVLGIFVIILVGSLQVDDSTMRGMFVRFLSCASLISTFASPLFIIVC
;
A
#
# COMPACT_ATOMS: atom_id res chain seq x y z
N PRO A 1 16.14 -17.30 -14.94
CA PRO A 1 15.35 -18.09 -15.92
C PRO A 1 13.85 -17.72 -15.97
N ILE A 2 13.21 -17.42 -14.83
CA ILE A 2 11.78 -17.05 -14.74
C ILE A 2 11.54 -15.60 -15.23
N PHE A 3 12.39 -14.66 -14.82
CA PHE A 3 12.29 -13.23 -15.23
C PHE A 3 12.38 -12.99 -16.74
N ARG A 4 13.18 -13.77 -17.49
CA ARG A 4 13.27 -13.62 -18.96
C ARG A 4 11.98 -14.01 -19.68
N ARG A 5 11.15 -14.90 -19.12
CA ARG A 5 9.88 -15.31 -19.73
C ARG A 5 8.79 -14.24 -19.55
N ILE A 6 8.80 -13.52 -18.42
CA ILE A 6 7.83 -12.44 -18.16
C ILE A 6 8.17 -11.16 -18.97
N ILE A 7 9.44 -10.96 -19.34
CA ILE A 7 9.87 -9.86 -20.23
C ILE A 7 9.46 -10.09 -21.69
N LYS A 8 9.38 -11.36 -22.13
CA LYS A 8 9.08 -11.71 -23.53
C LYS A 8 7.59 -11.57 -23.90
N ASN A 9 6.70 -11.56 -22.92
CA ASN A 9 5.26 -11.34 -23.11
C ASN A 9 4.84 -9.92 -22.71
N GLY A 10 5.45 -8.86 -23.28
CA GLY A 10 4.87 -7.51 -23.47
C GLY A 10 4.09 -6.77 -22.36
N SER A 11 3.98 -7.29 -21.15
CA SER A 11 3.03 -6.87 -20.10
C SER A 11 3.72 -6.63 -18.74
N THR A 12 5.06 -6.72 -18.71
CA THR A 12 5.89 -6.39 -17.53
C THR A 12 6.14 -4.91 -17.34
N LYS A 13 5.71 -4.05 -18.27
CA LYS A 13 5.83 -2.61 -18.06
C LYS A 13 4.73 -2.03 -17.15
N MET A 14 3.67 -2.78 -16.83
CA MET A 14 2.69 -2.42 -15.79
C MET A 14 3.17 -2.74 -14.37
N PHE A 15 4.15 -3.64 -14.25
CA PHE A 15 4.72 -4.09 -12.99
C PHE A 15 5.58 -3.03 -12.31
N SER A 16 6.00 -1.97 -13.02
CA SER A 16 6.85 -0.94 -12.42
C SER A 16 6.08 0.04 -11.52
N GLY A 17 4.74 0.09 -11.56
CA GLY A 17 3.95 1.03 -10.73
C GLY A 17 3.12 0.35 -9.64
N LEU A 18 2.57 -0.83 -9.95
CA LEU A 18 1.72 -1.62 -9.07
C LEU A 18 2.32 -1.91 -7.68
N PRO A 19 3.59 -2.35 -7.54
CA PRO A 19 4.17 -2.61 -6.22
C PRO A 19 4.29 -1.32 -5.40
N TYR A 20 4.62 -0.18 -6.01
CA TYR A 20 4.68 1.11 -5.29
C TYR A 20 3.29 1.55 -4.79
N ILE A 21 2.26 1.38 -5.62
CA ILE A 21 0.87 1.70 -5.26
C ILE A 21 0.37 0.76 -4.14
N TYR A 22 0.70 -0.53 -4.21
CA TYR A 22 0.37 -1.50 -3.17
C TYR A 22 1.08 -1.20 -1.86
N SER A 23 2.36 -0.86 -1.90
CA SER A 23 3.11 -0.44 -0.70
C SER A 23 2.56 0.86 -0.13
N LEU A 24 2.14 1.81 -0.97
CA LEU A 24 1.48 3.05 -0.51
C LEU A 24 0.17 2.73 0.23
N LEU A 25 -0.67 1.82 -0.29
CA LEU A 25 -1.88 1.37 0.39
C LEU A 25 -1.56 0.74 1.75
N ASN A 26 -0.57 -0.16 1.79
CA ASN A 26 -0.14 -0.80 3.02
C ASN A 26 0.33 0.23 4.05
N CYS A 27 1.11 1.23 3.61
CA CYS A 27 1.56 2.32 4.46
C CYS A 27 0.39 3.19 4.97
N LEU A 28 -0.59 3.49 4.13
CA LEU A 28 -1.79 4.23 4.53
C LEU A 28 -2.63 3.45 5.56
N ILE A 29 -2.81 2.14 5.37
CA ILE A 29 -3.52 1.27 6.32
C ILE A 29 -2.77 1.22 7.66
N CYS A 30 -1.45 1.05 7.64
CA CYS A 30 -0.63 1.04 8.85
C CYS A 30 -0.58 2.41 9.54
N LEU A 31 -0.60 3.50 8.76
CA LEU A 31 -0.67 4.86 9.28
C LEU A 31 -2.00 5.08 10.01
N TRP A 32 -3.12 4.66 9.41
CA TRP A 32 -4.44 4.72 10.05
C TRP A 32 -4.47 3.89 11.33
N TYR A 33 -3.90 2.68 11.31
CA TYR A 33 -3.79 1.84 12.49
C TYR A 33 -3.06 2.51 13.66
N GLY A 34 -1.93 3.18 13.39
CA GLY A 34 -1.14 3.84 14.42
C GLY A 34 -1.66 5.22 14.83
N THR A 35 -2.79 5.68 14.29
CA THR A 35 -3.40 6.92 14.77
C THR A 35 -3.86 6.79 16.22
N PRO A 36 -3.77 7.87 17.01
CA PRO A 36 -4.16 7.87 18.43
C PRO A 36 -5.64 7.55 18.66
N LEU A 37 -6.45 7.57 17.60
CA LEU A 37 -7.87 7.18 17.60
C LEU A 37 -8.09 5.66 17.75
N ILE A 38 -7.07 4.84 17.49
CA ILE A 38 -7.15 3.38 17.46
C ILE A 38 -6.14 2.74 18.43
N SER A 39 -4.92 3.28 18.55
CA SER A 39 -3.94 2.82 19.53
C SER A 39 -2.94 3.92 19.89
N PRO A 40 -2.97 4.45 21.12
CA PRO A 40 -2.07 5.53 21.55
C PRO A 40 -0.58 5.12 21.64
N ASP A 41 -0.28 3.82 21.77
CA ASP A 41 1.10 3.33 21.97
C ASP A 41 1.90 3.09 20.67
N ASN A 42 1.26 3.17 19.49
CA ASN A 42 1.87 2.73 18.22
C ASN A 42 2.45 3.88 17.36
N LEU A 43 2.83 5.00 17.97
CA LEU A 43 3.39 6.18 17.29
C LEU A 43 4.61 5.88 16.41
N LEU A 44 5.42 4.88 16.77
CA LEU A 44 6.58 4.45 15.99
C LEU A 44 6.18 3.87 14.61
N VAL A 45 5.09 3.10 14.58
CA VAL A 45 4.57 2.48 13.35
C VAL A 45 4.00 3.56 12.41
N THR A 46 3.38 4.58 12.98
CA THR A 46 2.85 5.76 12.27
C THR A 46 3.96 6.57 11.62
N THR A 47 5.04 6.83 12.35
CA THR A 47 6.18 7.62 11.85
C THR A 47 6.93 6.89 10.74
N VAL A 48 7.21 5.60 10.87
CA VAL A 48 7.88 4.85 9.79
C VAL A 48 7.00 4.70 8.55
N ASN A 49 5.69 4.49 8.71
CA ASN A 49 4.77 4.36 7.57
C ASN A 49 4.47 5.69 6.90
N SER A 50 4.43 6.81 7.63
CA SER A 50 4.27 8.14 7.02
C SER A 50 5.49 8.50 6.17
N ILE A 51 6.70 8.21 6.65
CA ILE A 51 7.94 8.38 5.88
C ILE A 51 7.90 7.48 4.63
N GLY A 52 7.54 6.20 4.78
CA GLY A 52 7.38 5.26 3.66
C GLY A 52 6.40 5.77 2.61
N ALA A 53 5.21 6.20 3.05
CA ALA A 53 4.19 6.76 2.17
C ALA A 53 4.67 8.00 1.43
N ALA A 54 5.43 8.89 2.08
CA ALA A 54 6.03 10.05 1.43
C ALA A 54 7.02 9.63 0.32
N PHE A 55 7.89 8.67 0.59
CA PHE A 55 8.79 8.12 -0.42
C PHE A 55 8.03 7.50 -1.60
N GLN A 56 7.01 6.68 -1.34
CA GLN A 56 6.20 6.09 -2.42
C GLN A 56 5.46 7.15 -3.25
N LEU A 57 4.91 8.20 -2.61
CA LEU A 57 4.28 9.30 -3.32
C LEU A 57 5.26 10.02 -4.25
N VAL A 58 6.46 10.34 -3.77
CA VAL A 58 7.51 10.99 -4.57
C VAL A 58 7.91 10.10 -5.75
N TYR A 59 8.07 8.79 -5.54
CA TYR A 59 8.36 7.83 -6.61
C TYR A 59 7.26 7.76 -7.66
N ILE A 60 6.00 7.70 -7.24
CA ILE A 60 4.85 7.69 -8.16
C ILE A 60 4.79 9.00 -8.94
N LEU A 61 5.05 10.15 -8.29
CA LEU A 61 5.13 11.45 -8.96
C LEU A 61 6.23 11.49 -10.03
N PHE A 62 7.41 10.97 -9.69
CA PHE A 62 8.53 10.88 -10.62
C PHE A 62 8.21 9.98 -11.81
N LEU A 63 7.61 8.81 -11.58
CA LEU A 63 7.17 7.90 -12.64
C LEU A 63 6.09 8.52 -13.54
N MET A 64 5.14 9.26 -12.96
CA MET A 64 4.13 10.01 -13.73
C MET A 64 4.73 11.10 -14.61
N TYR A 65 5.82 11.73 -14.14
CA TYR A 65 6.53 12.75 -14.90
C TYR A 65 7.38 12.13 -16.02
N ALA A 66 8.03 11.00 -15.74
CA ALA A 66 8.88 10.27 -16.69
C ALA A 66 8.08 9.55 -17.79
N GLU A 67 6.99 8.83 -17.46
CA GLU A 67 6.15 8.10 -18.41
C GLU A 67 4.76 8.77 -18.58
N LYS A 68 4.68 9.84 -19.39
CA LYS A 68 3.40 10.51 -19.71
C LYS A 68 2.33 9.56 -20.29
N ALA A 69 2.74 8.58 -21.10
CA ALA A 69 1.82 7.61 -21.71
C ALA A 69 1.14 6.67 -20.70
N ARG A 70 1.73 6.46 -19.51
CA ARG A 70 1.14 5.65 -18.43
C ARG A 70 0.53 6.44 -17.30
N LYS A 71 0.68 7.76 -17.30
CA LYS A 71 0.16 8.66 -16.27
C LYS A 71 -1.31 8.39 -15.97
N VAL A 72 -2.16 8.29 -16.99
CA VAL A 72 -3.61 8.08 -16.81
C VAL A 72 -3.91 6.76 -16.09
N ARG A 73 -3.21 5.68 -16.44
CA ARG A 73 -3.39 4.37 -15.80
C ARG A 73 -2.89 4.36 -14.36
N MET A 74 -1.72 4.97 -14.10
CA MET A 74 -1.19 5.07 -12.73
C MET A 74 -2.04 5.96 -11.83
N VAL A 75 -2.52 7.10 -12.34
CA VAL A 75 -3.46 7.97 -11.63
C VAL A 75 -4.77 7.24 -11.35
N GLY A 76 -5.31 6.49 -12.32
CA GLY A 76 -6.51 5.68 -12.12
C GLY A 76 -6.34 4.67 -11.00
N LEU A 77 -5.24 3.91 -11.00
CA LEU A 77 -4.92 2.94 -9.93
C LEU A 77 -4.72 3.62 -8.56
N LEU A 78 -4.04 4.76 -8.53
CA LEU A 78 -3.84 5.55 -7.30
C LEU A 78 -5.18 6.02 -6.73
N LEU A 79 -6.08 6.54 -7.58
CA LEU A 79 -7.43 6.94 -7.20
C LEU A 79 -8.26 5.77 -6.70
N THR A 80 -8.19 4.61 -7.36
CA THR A 80 -8.87 3.39 -6.90
C THR A 80 -8.41 3.00 -5.50
N VAL A 81 -7.10 2.99 -5.27
CA VAL A 81 -6.50 2.63 -3.98
C VAL A 81 -6.83 3.64 -2.88
N LEU A 82 -6.76 4.93 -3.18
CA LEU A 82 -7.21 5.99 -2.27
C LEU A 82 -8.71 5.87 -1.97
N GLY A 83 -9.53 5.56 -2.96
CA GLY A 83 -10.96 5.32 -2.78
C GLY A 83 -11.24 4.15 -1.85
N ILE A 84 -10.56 3.02 -2.04
CA ILE A 84 -10.67 1.86 -1.14
C ILE A 84 -10.24 2.25 0.28
N PHE A 85 -9.13 2.98 0.43
CA PHE A 85 -8.67 3.48 1.72
C PHE A 85 -9.72 4.38 2.39
N VAL A 86 -10.31 5.34 1.67
CA VAL A 86 -11.37 6.22 2.19
C VAL A 86 -12.62 5.43 2.57
N ILE A 87 -13.01 4.42 1.80
CA ILE A 87 -14.14 3.54 2.16
C ILE A 87 -13.84 2.80 3.47
N ILE A 88 -12.63 2.29 3.63
CA ILE A 88 -12.19 1.64 4.88
C ILE A 88 -12.19 2.67 6.02
N LEU A 89 -11.69 3.89 5.82
CA LEU A 89 -11.70 4.96 6.81
C LEU A 89 -13.12 5.30 7.29
N VAL A 90 -14.02 5.59 6.34
CA VAL A 90 -15.39 6.00 6.61
C VAL A 90 -16.19 4.83 7.21
N GLY A 91 -16.01 3.62 6.69
CA GLY A 91 -16.61 2.41 7.23
C GLY A 91 -16.13 2.13 8.66
N SER A 92 -14.84 2.34 8.93
CA SER A 92 -14.25 2.24 10.26
C SER A 92 -14.84 3.30 11.19
N LEU A 93 -14.93 4.56 10.77
CA LEU A 93 -15.50 5.65 11.58
C LEU A 93 -16.99 5.49 11.90
N GLN A 94 -17.77 4.83 11.04
CA GLN A 94 -19.19 4.53 11.27
C GLN A 94 -19.44 3.42 12.29
N VAL A 95 -18.41 2.66 12.70
CA VAL A 95 -18.54 1.68 13.77
C VAL A 95 -18.41 2.40 15.11
N ASP A 96 -19.52 2.51 15.84
CA ASP A 96 -19.58 3.11 17.19
C ASP A 96 -18.68 2.38 18.20
N ASP A 97 -18.47 1.08 17.99
CA ASP A 97 -17.62 0.26 18.85
C ASP A 97 -16.13 0.41 18.50
N SER A 98 -15.44 1.27 19.25
CA SER A 98 -14.00 1.55 19.09
C SER A 98 -13.12 0.31 19.19
N THR A 99 -13.56 -0.72 19.92
CA THR A 99 -12.80 -1.94 20.18
C THR A 99 -12.83 -2.87 18.97
N MET A 100 -14.03 -3.11 18.42
CA MET A 100 -14.22 -3.87 17.19
C MET A 100 -13.56 -3.19 15.99
N ARG A 101 -13.66 -1.85 15.92
CA ARG A 101 -12.99 -1.02 14.91
C ARG A 101 -11.48 -1.22 14.91
N GLY A 102 -10.85 -1.18 16.09
CA GLY A 102 -9.41 -1.35 16.23
C GLY A 102 -8.94 -2.76 15.84
N MET A 103 -9.66 -3.81 16.22
CA MET A 103 -9.31 -5.19 15.88
C MET A 103 -9.37 -5.47 14.37
N PHE A 104 -10.36 -4.92 13.67
CA PHE A 104 -10.52 -5.14 12.23
C PHE A 104 -9.38 -4.49 11.43
N VAL A 105 -9.02 -3.25 11.78
CA VAL A 105 -7.90 -2.52 11.15
C VAL A 105 -6.56 -3.21 11.46
N ARG A 106 -6.38 -3.73 12.70
CA ARG A 106 -5.21 -4.53 13.09
C ARG A 106 -5.04 -5.76 12.21
N PHE A 107 -6.11 -6.50 12.00
CA PHE A 107 -6.08 -7.72 11.19
C PHE A 107 -5.69 -7.44 9.73
N LEU A 108 -6.28 -6.41 9.13
CA LEU A 108 -5.96 -5.97 7.76
C LEU A 108 -4.51 -5.51 7.60
N SER A 109 -3.99 -4.76 8.58
CA SER A 109 -2.59 -4.32 8.60
C SER A 109 -1.62 -5.49 8.71
N CYS A 110 -1.85 -6.43 9.63
CA CYS A 110 -1.04 -7.65 9.76
C CYS A 110 -1.06 -8.49 8.48
N ALA A 111 -2.24 -8.72 7.90
CA ALA A 111 -2.38 -9.51 6.67
C ALA A 111 -1.61 -8.87 5.50
N SER A 112 -1.66 -7.54 5.38
CA SER A 112 -1.00 -6.79 4.31
C SER A 112 0.53 -6.75 4.48
N LEU A 113 1.02 -6.67 5.74
CA LEU A 113 2.43 -6.83 6.06
C LEU A 113 2.94 -8.24 5.73
N ILE A 114 2.22 -9.28 6.15
CA ILE A 114 2.56 -10.69 5.87
C ILE A 114 2.60 -10.93 4.35
N SER A 115 1.62 -10.41 3.60
CA SER A 115 1.60 -10.50 2.13
C SER A 115 2.80 -9.81 1.49
N THR A 116 3.32 -8.75 2.09
CA THR A 116 4.51 -8.04 1.60
C THR A 116 5.80 -8.83 1.88
N PHE A 117 5.88 -9.54 3.01
CA PHE A 117 7.02 -10.41 3.36
C PHE A 117 7.08 -11.73 2.57
N ALA A 118 5.97 -12.18 1.98
CA ALA A 118 5.98 -13.34 1.08
C ALA A 118 6.83 -13.11 -0.18
N SER A 119 6.94 -11.85 -0.64
CA SER A 119 7.68 -11.49 -1.85
C SER A 119 9.21 -11.68 -1.76
N PRO A 120 9.90 -11.27 -0.67
CA PRO A 120 11.33 -11.54 -0.49
C PRO A 120 11.65 -12.99 -0.13
N LEU A 121 10.76 -13.72 0.55
CA LEU A 121 10.97 -15.14 0.90
C LEU A 121 11.06 -16.02 -0.36
N PHE A 122 10.29 -15.70 -1.39
CA PHE A 122 10.37 -16.38 -2.69
C PHE A 122 11.69 -16.15 -3.42
N ILE A 123 12.40 -15.04 -3.13
CA ILE A 123 13.70 -14.69 -3.72
C ILE A 123 14.85 -15.39 -3.00
N ILE A 124 14.71 -15.69 -1.70
CA ILE A 124 15.75 -16.36 -0.89
C ILE A 124 15.67 -17.90 -1.03
N VAL A 125 14.48 -18.45 -1.30
CA VAL A 125 14.24 -19.90 -1.39
C VAL A 125 14.40 -20.45 -2.83
N CYS A 126 14.49 -19.58 -3.85
CA CYS A 126 14.77 -19.97 -5.24
C CYS A 126 16.23 -19.72 -5.62
#